data_AF-A0A2N2TWT6-F1
#
_entry.id   AF-A0A2N2TWT6-F1
#
_cell.length_a   1.000
_cell.length_b   1.000
_cell.length_c   1.000
_cell.angle_alpha   90.00
_cell.angle_beta   90.00
_cell.angle_gamma   90.00
#
_symmetry.space_group_name_H-M   'P 1'
#
loop_
_entity.id
_entity.type
_entity.pdbx_description
1 polymer ?
#
loop_
_entity_poly.entity_id
_entity_poly.type
_entity_poly.pdbx_seq_one_letter_code
_entity_poly.pdbx_strand_id
1 'polypeptide(L)'
;MNEWLGLIGALAGTAIGGFVTYKVANQRHFFERATEKERRLITACESIHELLSAIASQASTLNMGVLGDLGYNSPLKGDILKEKVQLDRLRMLVDFYAPSLSADVKAISDQFAIVSRAVAEVLLEKNRNDEWKSKTVESAIFASLEITKLAQTAQQKLGQIVQTSLAKG
;
A
#
# COMPACT_ATOMS: atom_id res chain seq x y z
N MET A 1 3.02 9.58 71.94
CA MET A 1 3.61 10.44 70.88
C MET A 1 4.20 9.66 69.69
N ASN A 2 4.61 8.40 69.83
CA ASN A 2 5.28 7.64 68.74
C ASN A 2 4.35 7.17 67.60
N GLU A 3 3.05 6.98 67.84
CA GLU A 3 2.11 6.48 66.81
C GLU A 3 1.79 7.51 65.70
N TRP A 4 1.85 8.80 66.03
CA TRP A 4 1.60 9.89 65.07
C TRP A 4 2.74 10.05 64.04
N LEU A 5 3.99 9.75 64.42
CA LEU A 5 5.15 9.78 63.53
C LEU A 5 5.08 8.67 62.46
N GLY A 6 4.60 7.48 62.83
CA GLY A 6 4.40 6.36 61.91
C GLY A 6 3.28 6.62 60.90
N LEU A 7 2.18 7.24 61.34
CA LEU A 7 1.05 7.59 60.48
C LEU A 7 1.41 8.68 59.44
N ILE A 8 2.15 9.70 59.86
CA ILE A 8 2.62 10.77 58.97
C ILE A 8 3.66 10.24 57.96
N GLY A 9 4.55 9.34 58.40
CA GLY A 9 5.51 8.67 57.52
C GLY A 9 4.84 7.80 56.46
N ALA A 10 3.79 7.05 56.83
CA ALA A 10 3.02 6.23 55.90
C ALA A 10 2.27 7.09 54.86
N LEU A 11 1.63 8.19 55.29
CA LEU A 11 0.94 9.14 54.41
C LEU A 11 1.90 9.87 53.46
N ALA A 12 3.06 10.30 53.94
CA ALA A 12 4.10 10.90 53.12
C ALA A 12 4.66 9.90 52.09
N GLY A 13 4.92 8.66 52.51
CA GLY A 13 5.37 7.58 51.62
C GLY A 13 4.38 7.22 50.53
N THR A 14 3.08 7.17 50.83
CA THR A 14 2.02 6.91 49.83
C THR A 14 1.82 8.09 48.89
N ALA A 15 1.90 9.34 49.38
CA ALA A 15 1.80 10.52 48.52
C ALA A 15 2.97 10.62 47.53
N ILE A 16 4.20 10.38 47.99
CA ILE A 16 5.41 10.38 47.15
C ILE A 16 5.37 9.20 46.18
N GLY A 17 5.02 7.99 46.66
CA GLY A 17 4.85 6.81 45.82
C GLY A 17 3.82 7.02 44.72
N GLY A 18 2.62 7.51 45.07
CA GLY A 18 1.55 7.81 44.13
C GLY A 18 1.93 8.87 43.09
N PHE A 19 2.65 9.91 43.48
CA PHE A 19 3.13 10.95 42.56
C PHE A 19 4.16 10.42 41.56
N VAL A 20 5.13 9.61 42.01
CA VAL A 20 6.13 8.99 41.13
C VAL A 20 5.47 8.00 40.17
N THR A 21 4.56 7.14 40.66
CA THR A 21 3.84 6.19 39.81
C THR A 21 2.96 6.91 38.78
N TYR A 22 2.27 7.99 39.15
CA TYR A 22 1.50 8.80 38.22
C TYR A 22 2.36 9.42 37.12
N LYS A 23 3.52 10.00 37.47
CA LYS A 23 4.43 10.62 36.49
C LYS A 23 5.02 9.58 35.53
N VAL A 24 5.42 8.40 36.04
CA VAL A 24 5.95 7.30 35.22
C VAL A 24 4.87 6.71 34.32
N ALA A 25 3.65 6.51 34.82
CA ALA A 25 2.53 6.02 34.01
C ALA A 25 2.17 7.01 32.90
N ASN A 26 2.14 8.31 33.20
CA ASN A 26 1.83 9.33 32.20
C ASN A 26 2.93 9.44 31.11
N GLN A 27 4.21 9.28 31.49
CA GLN A 27 5.32 9.21 30.53
C GLN A 27 5.26 7.93 29.68
N ARG A 28 4.95 6.77 30.29
CA ARG A 28 4.78 5.50 29.55
C ARG A 28 3.63 5.58 28.56
N HIS A 29 2.48 6.11 28.96
CA HIS A 29 1.33 6.26 28.06
C HIS A 29 1.61 7.23 26.90
N PHE A 30 2.39 8.29 27.13
CA PHE A 30 2.80 9.18 26.05
C PHE A 30 3.73 8.45 25.06
N PHE A 31 4.71 7.71 25.56
CA PHE A 31 5.65 6.95 24.74
C PHE A 31 4.98 5.78 23.99
N GLU A 32 4.06 5.07 24.64
CA GLU A 32 3.22 4.03 24.03
C GLU A 32 2.38 4.61 22.89
N ARG A 33 1.75 5.78 23.10
CA ARG A 33 0.95 6.43 22.04
C ARG A 33 1.81 6.92 20.87
N ALA A 34 3.04 7.38 21.11
CA ALA A 34 3.95 7.80 20.06
C ALA A 34 4.40 6.60 19.21
N THR A 35 4.87 5.54 19.87
CA THR A 35 5.31 4.30 19.21
C THR A 35 4.17 3.60 18.47
N GLU A 36 2.94 3.65 18.98
CA GLU A 36 1.77 3.07 18.33
C GLU A 36 1.37 3.84 17.06
N LYS A 37 1.51 5.17 17.05
CA LYS A 37 1.30 6.00 15.84
C LYS A 37 2.35 5.69 14.77
N GLU A 38 3.62 5.59 15.15
CA GLU A 38 4.70 5.24 14.23
C GLU A 38 4.50 3.85 13.63
N ARG A 39 4.15 2.85 14.45
CA ARG A 39 3.83 1.51 13.95
C ARG A 39 2.69 1.53 12.93
N ARG A 40 1.62 2.29 13.19
CA ARG A 40 0.50 2.41 12.25
C ARG A 40 0.95 3.03 10.92
N LEU A 41 1.83 4.03 10.94
CA LEU A 41 2.39 4.63 9.72
C LEU A 41 3.25 3.64 8.94
N ILE A 42 4.12 2.89 9.62
CA ILE A 42 4.96 1.88 8.99
C ILE A 42 4.10 0.80 8.34
N THR A 43 3.12 0.24 9.06
CA THR A 43 2.21 -0.78 8.52
C THR A 43 1.38 -0.27 7.35
N ALA A 44 0.97 1.00 7.37
CA ALA A 44 0.28 1.61 6.24
C ALA A 44 1.20 1.74 5.00
N CYS A 45 2.46 2.13 5.20
CA CYS A 45 3.43 2.21 4.11
C CYS A 45 3.78 0.83 3.55
N GLU A 46 3.95 -0.18 4.41
CA GLU A 46 4.12 -1.58 3.99
C GLU A 46 2.93 -2.04 3.13
N SER A 47 1.70 -1.75 3.58
CA SER A 47 0.49 -2.07 2.83
C SER A 47 0.44 -1.37 1.46
N ILE A 48 0.83 -0.10 1.37
CA ILE A 48 0.91 0.63 0.08
C ILE A 48 1.95 -0.06 -0.83
N HIS A 49 3.11 -0.41 -0.29
CA HIS A 49 4.17 -1.07 -1.05
C HIS A 49 3.74 -2.43 -1.60
N GLU A 50 3.09 -3.26 -0.77
CA GLU A 50 2.54 -4.56 -1.16
C GLU A 50 1.49 -4.42 -2.27
N LEU A 51 0.59 -3.46 -2.15
CA LEU A 51 -0.45 -3.20 -3.14
C LEU A 51 0.14 -2.75 -4.49
N LEU A 52 1.16 -1.89 -4.48
CA LEU A 52 1.86 -1.46 -5.70
C LEU A 52 2.51 -2.65 -6.40
N SER A 53 3.18 -3.55 -5.65
CA SER A 53 3.78 -4.77 -6.20
C SER A 53 2.72 -5.71 -6.77
N ALA A 54 1.61 -5.92 -6.04
CA ALA A 54 0.52 -6.79 -6.49
C ALA A 54 -0.10 -6.29 -7.80
N ILE A 55 -0.35 -4.98 -7.90
CA ILE A 55 -0.92 -4.37 -9.12
C ILE A 55 0.03 -4.51 -10.31
N ALA A 56 1.33 -4.24 -10.11
CA ALA A 56 2.32 -4.42 -11.17
C ALA A 56 2.43 -5.88 -11.64
N SER A 57 2.44 -6.83 -10.70
CA SER A 57 2.44 -8.26 -11.02
C SER A 57 1.20 -8.65 -11.80
N GLN A 58 0.02 -8.20 -11.34
CA GLN A 58 -1.24 -8.54 -11.98
C GLN A 58 -1.35 -7.97 -13.40
N ALA A 59 -0.90 -6.73 -13.61
CA ALA A 59 -0.83 -6.15 -14.95
C ALA A 59 0.07 -6.97 -15.89
N SER A 60 1.24 -7.43 -15.39
CA SER A 60 2.13 -8.32 -16.13
C SER A 60 1.48 -9.66 -16.47
N THR A 61 0.79 -10.29 -15.51
CA THR A 61 0.05 -11.54 -15.73
C THR A 61 -1.06 -11.38 -16.77
N LEU A 62 -1.81 -10.28 -16.73
CA LEU A 62 -2.85 -9.97 -17.72
C LEU A 62 -2.26 -9.77 -19.12
N ASN A 63 -1.16 -9.02 -19.22
CA ASN A 63 -0.43 -8.83 -20.48
C ASN A 63 0.07 -10.16 -21.05
N MET A 64 0.65 -11.03 -20.22
CA MET A 64 1.06 -12.38 -20.64
C MET A 64 -0.13 -13.23 -21.10
N GLY A 65 -1.31 -13.05 -20.48
CA GLY A 65 -2.55 -13.66 -20.95
C GLY A 65 -2.95 -13.20 -22.35
N VAL A 66 -2.91 -11.89 -22.62
CA VAL A 66 -3.18 -11.30 -23.94
C VAL A 66 -2.19 -11.83 -24.99
N LEU A 67 -0.90 -11.85 -24.65
CA LEU A 67 0.16 -12.37 -25.51
C LEU A 67 0.00 -13.87 -25.80
N GLY A 68 -0.33 -14.67 -24.79
CA GLY A 68 -0.58 -16.10 -24.93
C GLY A 68 -1.74 -16.40 -25.87
N ASP A 69 -2.85 -15.67 -25.71
CA ASP A 69 -4.06 -15.87 -26.51
C ASP A 69 -3.85 -15.44 -27.97
N LEU A 70 -3.28 -14.26 -28.20
CA LEU A 70 -3.13 -13.69 -29.54
C LEU A 70 -1.91 -14.20 -30.30
N GLY A 71 -0.81 -14.53 -29.60
CA GLY A 71 0.45 -14.95 -30.21
C GLY A 71 0.65 -16.46 -30.27
N TYR A 72 0.10 -17.21 -29.32
CA TYR A 72 0.33 -18.65 -29.18
C TYR A 72 -0.95 -19.50 -29.22
N ASN A 73 -2.11 -18.89 -29.51
CA ASN A 73 -3.44 -19.54 -29.45
C ASN A 73 -3.69 -20.26 -28.11
N SER A 74 -3.09 -19.74 -27.02
CA SER A 74 -3.26 -20.28 -25.67
C SER A 74 -4.37 -19.49 -24.98
N PRO A 75 -5.59 -20.06 -24.83
CA PRO A 75 -6.74 -19.30 -24.40
C PRO A 75 -6.55 -18.64 -23.04
N LEU A 76 -6.94 -17.37 -22.96
CA LEU A 76 -6.86 -16.58 -21.73
C LEU A 76 -7.72 -17.22 -20.64
N LYS A 77 -7.08 -17.74 -19.58
CA LYS A 77 -7.79 -18.45 -18.50
C LYS A 77 -8.56 -17.45 -17.64
N GLY A 78 -9.84 -17.71 -17.42
CA GLY A 78 -10.70 -16.89 -16.54
C GLY A 78 -10.21 -16.80 -15.09
N ASP A 79 -9.35 -17.72 -14.64
CA ASP A 79 -8.70 -17.66 -13.32
C ASP A 79 -7.82 -16.42 -13.16
N ILE A 80 -7.24 -15.90 -14.27
CA ILE A 80 -6.42 -14.68 -14.27
C ILE A 80 -7.28 -13.44 -13.92
N LEU A 81 -8.60 -13.52 -14.14
CA LEU A 81 -9.57 -12.45 -13.84
C LEU A 81 -10.18 -12.57 -12.45
N LYS A 82 -9.96 -13.68 -11.73
CA LYS A 82 -10.55 -13.89 -10.40
C LYS A 82 -9.88 -13.04 -9.32
N GLU A 83 -8.63 -12.66 -9.52
CA GLU A 83 -7.90 -11.85 -8.56
C GLU A 83 -8.40 -10.41 -8.59
N LYS A 84 -9.03 -9.96 -7.50
CA LYS A 84 -9.59 -8.61 -7.42
C LYS A 84 -8.47 -7.60 -7.21
N VAL A 85 -8.26 -6.75 -8.20
CA VAL A 85 -7.34 -5.61 -8.11
C VAL A 85 -7.81 -4.67 -6.99
N GLN A 86 -6.93 -4.37 -6.04
CA GLN A 86 -7.25 -3.53 -4.88
C GLN A 86 -6.87 -2.05 -5.10
N LEU A 87 -7.17 -1.49 -6.27
CA LEU A 87 -6.87 -0.09 -6.61
C LEU A 87 -7.55 0.91 -5.66
N ASP A 88 -8.79 0.64 -5.24
CA ASP A 88 -9.52 1.51 -4.30
C ASP A 88 -8.86 1.53 -2.92
N ARG A 89 -8.35 0.39 -2.47
CA ARG A 89 -7.62 0.28 -1.20
C ARG A 89 -6.28 1.03 -1.28
N LEU A 90 -5.57 0.91 -2.40
CA LEU A 90 -4.33 1.65 -2.64
C LEU A 90 -4.58 3.16 -2.60
N ARG A 91 -5.61 3.64 -3.31
CA ARG A 91 -6.00 5.05 -3.33
C ARG A 91 -6.31 5.55 -1.92
N MET A 92 -7.17 4.83 -1.19
CA MET A 92 -7.54 5.17 0.18
C MET A 92 -6.30 5.29 1.09
N LEU A 93 -5.40 4.31 1.07
CA LEU A 93 -4.19 4.35 1.90
C LEU A 93 -3.27 5.51 1.52
N VAL A 94 -3.13 5.79 0.22
CA VAL A 94 -2.32 6.91 -0.26
C VAL A 94 -2.92 8.25 0.16
N ASP A 95 -4.24 8.43 0.06
CA ASP A 95 -4.92 9.66 0.48
C ASP A 95 -4.70 9.95 1.98
N PHE A 96 -4.69 8.92 2.83
CA PHE A 96 -4.50 9.07 4.27
C PHE A 96 -3.03 9.19 4.71
N TYR A 97 -2.11 8.48 4.06
CA TYR A 97 -0.76 8.28 4.59
C TYR A 97 0.36 8.80 3.70
N ALA A 98 0.13 8.97 2.40
CA ALA A 98 1.16 9.40 1.46
C ALA A 98 0.58 10.24 0.30
N PRO A 99 -0.13 11.36 0.56
CA PRO A 99 -0.91 12.07 -0.46
C PRO A 99 -0.06 12.62 -1.62
N SER A 100 1.26 12.76 -1.43
CA SER A 100 2.21 13.11 -2.50
C SER A 100 2.28 12.05 -3.61
N LEU A 101 1.86 10.81 -3.38
CA LEU A 101 1.82 9.72 -4.35
C LEU A 101 0.50 9.67 -5.15
N SER A 102 -0.48 10.52 -4.86
CA SER A 102 -1.82 10.45 -5.47
C SER A 102 -1.79 10.53 -7.00
N ALA A 103 -0.88 11.35 -7.55
CA ALA A 103 -0.69 11.47 -8.99
C ALA A 103 -0.15 10.18 -9.61
N ASP A 104 0.80 9.52 -8.94
CA ASP A 104 1.37 8.25 -9.39
C ASP A 104 0.31 7.14 -9.35
N VAL A 105 -0.49 7.06 -8.28
CA VAL A 105 -1.59 6.09 -8.15
C VAL A 105 -2.67 6.31 -9.21
N LYS A 106 -2.99 7.57 -9.53
CA LYS A 106 -3.93 7.89 -10.61
C LYS A 106 -3.39 7.39 -11.95
N ALA A 107 -2.13 7.68 -12.26
CA ALA A 107 -1.49 7.22 -13.49
C ALA A 107 -1.48 5.68 -13.59
N ILE A 108 -1.21 4.98 -12.49
CA ILE A 108 -1.30 3.51 -12.42
C ILE A 108 -2.73 3.04 -12.76
N SER A 109 -3.75 3.66 -12.16
CA SER A 109 -5.15 3.33 -12.41
C SER A 109 -5.53 3.53 -13.89
N ASP A 110 -5.07 4.62 -14.51
CA ASP A 110 -5.36 4.95 -15.90
C ASP A 110 -4.72 3.93 -16.85
N GLN A 111 -3.47 3.54 -16.60
CA GLN A 111 -2.79 2.49 -17.37
C GLN A 111 -3.42 1.10 -17.15
N PHE A 112 -3.85 0.81 -15.92
CA PHE A 112 -4.50 -0.46 -15.60
C PHE A 112 -5.83 -0.62 -16.37
N ALA A 113 -6.55 0.48 -16.59
CA ALA A 113 -7.74 0.48 -17.43
C ALA A 113 -7.44 0.11 -18.90
N ILE A 114 -6.28 0.48 -19.43
CA ILE A 114 -5.84 0.12 -20.78
C ILE A 114 -5.58 -1.39 -20.87
N VAL A 115 -4.84 -1.96 -19.91
CA VAL A 115 -4.60 -3.41 -19.84
C VAL A 115 -5.92 -4.18 -19.72
N SER A 116 -6.82 -3.71 -18.86
CA SER A 116 -8.12 -4.34 -18.64
C SER A 116 -9.00 -4.30 -19.90
N ARG A 117 -8.96 -3.19 -20.65
CA ARG A 117 -9.66 -3.08 -21.93
C ARG A 117 -9.11 -4.05 -22.96
N ALA A 118 -7.79 -4.15 -23.09
CA ALA A 118 -7.17 -5.09 -24.03
C ALA A 118 -7.57 -6.54 -23.72
N VAL A 119 -7.60 -6.93 -22.45
CA VAL A 119 -8.07 -8.25 -22.03
C VAL A 119 -9.55 -8.47 -22.40
N ALA A 120 -10.42 -7.48 -22.15
CA ALA A 120 -11.83 -7.56 -22.50
C ALA A 120 -12.04 -7.67 -24.03
N GLU A 121 -11.29 -6.90 -24.81
CA GLU A 121 -11.30 -6.95 -26.27
C GLU A 121 -10.88 -8.33 -26.77
N VAL A 122 -9.84 -8.93 -26.20
CA VAL A 122 -9.44 -10.31 -26.51
C VAL A 122 -10.58 -11.29 -26.23
N LEU A 123 -11.25 -11.19 -25.09
CA LEU A 123 -12.31 -12.15 -24.72
C LEU A 123 -13.59 -12.02 -25.55
N LEU A 124 -13.89 -10.81 -26.05
CA LEU A 124 -15.17 -10.50 -26.70
C LEU A 124 -15.07 -10.45 -28.22
N GLU A 125 -13.90 -10.14 -28.79
CA GLU A 125 -13.75 -9.90 -30.22
C GLU A 125 -13.81 -11.21 -31.02
N LYS A 126 -14.77 -11.27 -31.94
CA LYS A 126 -15.02 -12.44 -32.79
C LYS A 126 -14.23 -12.39 -34.09
N ASN A 127 -13.78 -11.22 -34.54
CA ASN A 127 -13.07 -11.07 -35.81
C ASN A 127 -11.69 -10.42 -35.63
N ARG A 128 -10.70 -11.28 -35.36
CA ARG A 128 -9.34 -10.88 -34.98
C ARG A 128 -8.41 -10.81 -36.20
N ASN A 129 -8.43 -9.69 -36.91
CA ASN A 129 -7.44 -9.44 -37.97
C ASN A 129 -6.04 -9.12 -37.38
N ASP A 130 -5.00 -9.22 -38.20
CA ASP A 130 -3.62 -9.09 -37.70
C ASP A 130 -3.25 -7.68 -37.25
N GLU A 131 -3.83 -6.64 -37.87
CA GLU A 131 -3.63 -5.25 -37.46
C GLU A 131 -4.21 -4.99 -36.05
N TRP A 132 -5.42 -5.48 -35.80
CA TRP A 132 -6.08 -5.39 -34.50
C TRP A 132 -5.32 -6.17 -33.43
N LYS A 133 -4.84 -7.38 -33.75
CA LYS A 133 -4.02 -8.17 -32.81
C LYS A 133 -2.76 -7.41 -32.42
N SER A 134 -2.03 -6.86 -33.40
CA SER A 134 -0.81 -6.10 -33.16
C SER A 134 -1.08 -4.90 -32.25
N LYS A 135 -2.11 -4.10 -32.54
CA LYS A 135 -2.48 -2.92 -31.72
C LYS A 135 -2.87 -3.30 -30.29
N THR A 136 -3.60 -4.39 -30.12
CA THR A 136 -4.06 -4.86 -28.81
C THR A 136 -2.89 -5.33 -27.95
N VAL A 137 -1.99 -6.12 -28.55
CA VAL A 137 -0.75 -6.58 -27.89
C VAL A 137 0.14 -5.39 -27.53
N GLU A 138 0.38 -4.49 -28.47
CA GLU A 138 1.21 -3.31 -28.26
C GLU A 138 0.69 -2.44 -27.11
N SER A 139 -0.61 -2.16 -27.10
CA SER A 139 -1.27 -1.38 -26.05
C SER A 139 -1.17 -2.06 -24.67
N ALA A 140 -1.39 -3.37 -24.61
CA ALA A 140 -1.29 -4.14 -23.36
C ALA A 140 0.14 -4.16 -22.81
N ILE A 141 1.15 -4.34 -23.67
CA ILE A 141 2.57 -4.34 -23.28
C ILE A 141 2.97 -2.97 -22.75
N PHE A 142 2.73 -1.89 -23.50
CA PHE A 142 3.16 -0.56 -23.10
C PHE A 142 2.50 -0.12 -21.79
N ALA A 143 1.20 -0.38 -21.65
CA ALA A 143 0.49 -0.07 -20.41
C ALA A 143 1.02 -0.89 -19.23
N SER A 144 1.29 -2.19 -19.40
CA SER A 144 1.86 -3.04 -18.34
C SER A 144 3.27 -2.60 -17.93
N LEU A 145 4.11 -2.16 -18.87
CA LEU A 145 5.44 -1.65 -18.58
C LEU A 145 5.36 -0.31 -17.82
N GLU A 146 4.47 0.59 -18.24
CA GLU A 146 4.29 1.88 -17.56
C GLU A 146 3.75 1.69 -16.14
N ILE A 147 2.82 0.75 -15.90
CA ILE A 147 2.37 0.39 -14.54
C ILE A 147 3.55 -0.06 -13.68
N THR A 148 4.41 -0.92 -14.20
CA THR A 148 5.58 -1.43 -13.46
C THR A 148 6.52 -0.28 -13.08
N LYS A 149 6.81 0.60 -14.04
CA LYS A 149 7.66 1.78 -13.83
C LYS A 149 7.06 2.75 -12.80
N LEU A 150 5.76 3.04 -12.91
CA LEU A 150 5.05 3.91 -11.98
C LEU A 150 4.99 3.31 -10.57
N ALA A 151 4.76 2.00 -10.46
CA ALA A 151 4.78 1.29 -9.19
C ALA A 151 6.15 1.35 -8.52
N GLN A 152 7.23 1.07 -9.25
CA GLN A 152 8.61 1.19 -8.75
C GLN A 152 8.94 2.63 -8.32
N THR A 153 8.53 3.62 -9.12
CA THR A 153 8.73 5.04 -8.80
C THR A 153 7.99 5.42 -7.53
N ALA A 154 6.72 5.01 -7.39
CA ALA A 154 5.92 5.25 -6.19
C ALA A 154 6.50 4.56 -4.96
N GLN A 155 7.03 3.34 -5.09
CA GLN A 155 7.71 2.62 -4.01
C GLN A 155 9.00 3.34 -3.56
N GLN A 156 9.80 3.84 -4.50
CA GLN A 156 11.00 4.63 -4.18
C GLN A 156 10.65 5.92 -3.43
N LYS A 157 9.66 6.67 -3.91
CA LYS A 157 9.15 7.87 -3.24
C LYS A 157 8.60 7.55 -1.85
N LEU A 158 7.89 6.44 -1.69
CA LEU A 158 7.40 5.98 -0.40
C LEU A 158 8.55 5.68 0.58
N GLY A 159 9.61 5.01 0.12
CA GLY A 159 10.81 4.78 0.92
C GLY A 159 11.46 6.07 1.42
N GLN A 160 11.53 7.10 0.57
CA GLN A 160 12.04 8.43 0.96
C GLN A 160 11.15 9.11 2.01
N ILE A 161 9.83 9.00 1.87
CA ILE A 161 8.86 9.54 2.85
C ILE A 161 9.08 8.89 4.21
N VAL A 162 9.19 7.56 4.26
CA VAL A 162 9.40 6.81 5.50
C VAL A 162 10.73 7.19 6.14
N GLN A 163 11.83 7.20 5.38
CA GLN A 163 13.15 7.59 5.90
C GLN A 163 13.17 9.03 6.44
N THR A 164 12.52 9.96 5.74
CA THR A 164 12.43 11.37 6.17
C THR A 164 11.58 11.52 7.42
N SER A 165 10.52 10.70 7.57
CA SER A 165 9.67 10.71 8.76
C SER A 165 10.38 10.14 9.99
N LEU A 166 11.16 9.07 9.82
CA LEU A 166 11.94 8.43 10.89
C LEU A 166 13.13 9.28 11.32
N ALA A 167 13.71 10.08 10.43
CA ALA A 167 14.83 10.98 10.77
C ALA A 167 14.40 12.24 11.55
N LYS A 168 13.09 12.52 11.65
CA LYS A 168 12.53 13.69 12.35
C LYS A 168 11.91 13.35 13.71
N GLY A 169 11.76 12.06 14.04
CA GLY A 169 11.33 11.56 15.36
C GLY A 169 12.50 11.40 16.29
#